data_AF-A0A257TF78-F1
#
_entry.id   AF-A0A257TF78-F1
#
_cell.length_a   1.000
_cell.length_b   1.000
_cell.length_c   1.000
_cell.angle_alpha   90.00
_cell.angle_beta   90.00
_cell.angle_gamma   90.00
#
_symmetry.space_group_name_H-M   'P 1'
#
loop_
_entity.id
_entity.type
_entity.pdbx_description
1 polymer ?
#
loop_
_entity_poly.entity_id
_entity_poly.type
_entity_poly.pdbx_seq_one_letter_code
_entity_poly.pdbx_strand_id
1 'polypeptide(L)'
;MEDPLMQMPVASTVESQKNQVAFLFGAGASMEAGVPDTVSLINEFRVKDDDANVSEFLELLGRWAKQQDRPLDIELVLETLQRLADWKEDPLSGFADKPIKIDGLDAQTLLNRLRDFIKNKVLVDAEHITYLEPLRGFIDAYRPLHLYSANYDTAIEVLCAEHKLKYRDGFDEAWNPALLDEPNVDLRLFKLHGSVTWYRSNRGRFLKIPVLLHDSSVELVTKERAEALMLYPAQKFEYVEPLFELLLAAKRRLAESQVLIVVGYSFRDEHIRQLLWDIARESPRFIVILIGPKARDIYQERLKWYERDRIPSALQGRVLCLPFLFGRVFPALQPELLPRVLQFREDLEQQLAQERRGHPGIWEGAVLNAARGGDYEVVRRILEKPQVLAQQLNYAQQFDCLVLSLFHAAANSDVVAGRYFWDKLHDTLREIIDRITLNVQFGGSSSWLVVSVNKNNRSENFQNLIRGLAAPHQEIDRRRRWMGDAESSSEYLRAVNRVLTDLQSAMQIWSNVGQVAPSDYAAARQQEIPGDLKGEILDKLDRLREKNSESWSDVDERQLEQGLRGTEQAVINKVFQELDQLWGENREL
;
A
#
# COMPACT_ATOMS: atom_id res chain seq x y z
N MET A 1 -47.97 -16.45 5.69
CA MET A 1 -46.61 -16.93 5.34
C MET A 1 -46.06 -15.86 4.42
N GLU A 2 -45.46 -14.85 5.02
CA GLU A 2 -44.89 -13.67 4.35
C GLU A 2 -43.36 -13.75 4.44
N ASP A 3 -42.72 -13.27 3.38
CA ASP A 3 -41.31 -13.36 3.02
C ASP A 3 -40.39 -12.64 4.04
N PRO A 4 -39.32 -13.26 4.59
CA PRO A 4 -38.48 -12.67 5.65
C PRO A 4 -37.51 -11.57 5.20
N LEU A 5 -37.63 -11.03 3.97
CA LEU A 5 -36.73 -10.00 3.43
C LEU A 5 -37.24 -8.55 3.56
N MET A 6 -38.38 -8.31 4.21
CA MET A 6 -38.85 -6.97 4.55
C MET A 6 -38.88 -6.74 6.06
N GLN A 7 -37.76 -6.30 6.63
CA GLN A 7 -37.67 -5.40 7.79
C GLN A 7 -36.21 -5.27 8.24
N MET A 8 -35.48 -4.31 7.68
CA MET A 8 -34.32 -3.74 8.35
C MET A 8 -34.69 -2.30 8.77
N PRO A 9 -34.40 -1.87 10.01
CA PRO A 9 -34.68 -0.50 10.40
C PRO A 9 -33.78 0.44 9.60
N VAL A 10 -34.37 1.48 9.03
CA VAL A 10 -33.64 2.63 8.50
C VAL A 10 -32.95 3.29 9.70
N ALA A 11 -31.66 2.98 9.88
CA ALA A 11 -30.81 3.65 10.85
C ALA A 11 -30.81 5.16 10.55
N SER A 12 -31.08 5.95 11.59
CA SER A 12 -31.17 7.41 11.59
C SER A 12 -29.99 8.07 10.87
N THR A 13 -30.30 8.75 9.77
CA THR A 13 -29.39 9.09 8.67
C THR A 13 -28.55 10.37 8.87
N VAL A 14 -28.30 10.84 10.10
CA VAL A 14 -27.68 12.18 10.28
C VAL A 14 -26.41 12.19 11.15
N GLU A 15 -26.15 11.16 11.98
CA GLU A 15 -24.91 11.08 12.79
C GLU A 15 -23.90 10.03 12.29
N SER A 16 -24.26 9.17 11.33
CA SER A 16 -23.47 7.99 10.94
C SER A 16 -22.37 8.23 9.90
N GLN A 17 -22.05 9.48 9.55
CA GLN A 17 -21.10 9.77 8.46
C GLN A 17 -19.66 10.09 8.90
N LYS A 18 -19.38 10.30 10.20
CA LYS A 18 -18.10 10.87 10.63
C LYS A 18 -16.92 9.90 10.77
N ASN A 19 -17.15 8.58 10.89
CA ASN A 19 -16.07 7.63 11.18
C ASN A 19 -15.81 6.63 10.03
N GLN A 20 -15.70 7.14 8.80
CA GLN A 20 -15.41 6.29 7.63
C GLN A 20 -14.00 5.70 7.62
N VAL A 21 -13.03 6.33 8.30
CA VAL A 21 -11.60 5.94 8.24
C VAL A 21 -11.08 5.57 9.62
N ALA A 22 -10.33 4.46 9.69
CA ALA A 22 -9.61 4.02 10.88
C ALA A 22 -8.18 3.58 10.53
N PHE A 23 -7.31 3.50 11.54
CA PHE A 23 -5.93 3.04 11.40
C PHE A 23 -5.65 1.77 12.20
N LEU A 24 -4.83 0.86 11.68
CA LEU A 24 -4.23 -0.25 12.42
C LEU A 24 -2.70 -0.19 12.30
N PHE A 25 -2.02 0.07 13.41
CA PHE A 25 -0.56 0.14 13.48
C PHE A 25 0.03 -1.16 14.03
N GLY A 26 0.94 -1.76 13.27
CA GLY A 26 1.82 -2.84 13.70
C GLY A 26 3.25 -2.36 13.92
N ALA A 27 4.15 -3.29 14.26
CA ALA A 27 5.51 -2.96 14.69
C ALA A 27 6.28 -2.11 13.66
N GLY A 28 6.02 -2.31 12.37
CA GLY A 28 6.65 -1.53 11.30
C GLY A 28 6.26 -0.05 11.28
N ALA A 29 5.14 0.34 11.91
CA ALA A 29 4.76 1.75 12.05
C ALA A 29 5.70 2.51 13.01
N SER A 30 6.24 1.83 14.01
CA SER A 30 7.05 2.44 15.07
C SER A 30 8.55 2.43 14.79
N MET A 31 8.99 1.77 13.70
CA MET A 31 10.39 1.75 13.27
C MET A 31 10.96 3.15 13.03
N GLU A 32 10.14 4.06 12.47
CA GLU A 32 10.52 5.47 12.25
C GLU A 32 10.71 6.23 13.57
N ALA A 33 10.12 5.74 14.67
CA ALA A 33 10.32 6.28 16.02
C ALA A 33 11.57 5.72 16.73
N GLY A 34 12.37 4.90 16.03
CA GLY A 34 13.51 4.19 16.60
C GLY A 34 13.14 2.93 17.41
N VAL A 35 11.88 2.51 17.39
CA VAL A 35 11.44 1.28 18.06
C VAL A 35 11.71 0.09 17.13
N PRO A 36 12.56 -0.88 17.53
CA PRO A 36 12.87 -2.02 16.67
C PRO A 36 11.66 -2.95 16.50
N ASP A 37 11.59 -3.66 15.37
CA ASP A 37 10.57 -4.70 15.16
C ASP A 37 10.79 -5.91 16.09
N THR A 38 9.81 -6.82 16.13
CA THR A 38 9.81 -7.93 17.09
C THR A 38 11.00 -8.89 16.94
N VAL A 39 11.56 -9.02 15.74
CA VAL A 39 12.73 -9.87 15.46
C VAL A 39 14.01 -9.14 15.85
N SER A 40 14.11 -7.85 15.52
CA SER A 40 15.24 -6.99 15.84
C SER A 40 15.40 -6.82 17.36
N LEU A 41 14.28 -6.70 18.10
CA LEU A 41 14.28 -6.66 19.57
C LEU A 41 14.94 -7.91 20.17
N ILE A 42 14.68 -9.11 19.64
CA ILE A 42 15.33 -10.34 20.13
C ILE A 42 16.81 -10.35 19.83
N ASN A 43 17.20 -9.93 18.62
CA ASN A 43 18.61 -9.86 18.24
C ASN A 43 19.38 -8.88 19.15
N GLU A 44 18.81 -7.71 19.43
CA GLU A 44 19.40 -6.74 20.35
C GLU A 44 19.42 -7.26 21.80
N PHE A 45 18.36 -7.95 22.25
CA PHE A 45 18.33 -8.56 23.57
C PHE A 45 19.41 -9.62 23.73
N ARG A 46 19.60 -10.47 22.71
CA ARG A 46 20.65 -11.50 22.68
C ARG A 46 22.05 -10.88 22.85
N VAL A 47 22.31 -9.77 22.18
CA VAL A 47 23.59 -9.06 22.29
C VAL A 47 23.77 -8.41 23.67
N LYS A 48 22.69 -7.89 24.27
CA LYS A 48 22.75 -7.23 25.57
C LYS A 48 22.89 -8.19 26.75
N ASP A 49 22.20 -9.33 26.73
CA ASP A 49 22.15 -10.24 27.87
C ASP A 49 23.42 -11.11 28.00
N ASP A 50 24.24 -11.24 26.93
CA ASP A 50 25.54 -11.94 26.80
C ASP A 50 25.75 -13.19 27.70
N ASP A 51 24.65 -13.90 27.97
CA ASP A 51 24.61 -15.10 28.79
C ASP A 51 24.48 -16.30 27.85
N ALA A 52 25.40 -17.26 28.01
CA ALA A 52 25.44 -18.48 27.21
C ALA A 52 24.14 -19.29 27.30
N ASN A 53 23.52 -19.34 28.48
CA ASN A 53 22.27 -20.09 28.70
C ASN A 53 21.08 -19.40 28.02
N VAL A 54 21.06 -18.07 27.97
CA VAL A 54 20.04 -17.30 27.25
C VAL A 54 20.20 -17.48 25.74
N SER A 55 21.44 -17.46 25.25
CA SER A 55 21.71 -17.76 23.83
C SER A 55 21.27 -19.18 23.46
N GLU A 56 21.56 -20.19 24.29
CA GLU A 56 21.11 -21.55 24.07
C GLU A 56 19.57 -21.67 24.05
N PHE A 57 18.88 -21.02 25.00
CA PHE A 57 17.42 -20.95 25.04
C PHE A 57 16.83 -20.37 23.75
N LEU A 58 17.31 -19.21 23.31
CA LEU A 58 16.84 -18.56 22.09
C LEU A 58 17.14 -19.41 20.85
N GLU A 59 18.28 -20.10 20.80
CA GLU A 59 18.60 -21.00 19.69
C GLU A 59 17.69 -22.24 19.63
N LEU A 60 17.39 -22.86 20.78
CA LEU A 60 16.46 -23.99 20.85
C LEU A 60 15.06 -23.59 20.38
N LEU A 61 14.55 -22.46 20.88
CA LEU A 61 13.25 -21.93 20.49
C LEU A 61 13.23 -21.50 19.02
N GLY A 62 14.33 -20.94 18.51
CA GLY A 62 14.50 -20.58 17.10
C GLY A 62 14.51 -21.79 16.16
N ARG A 63 15.11 -22.91 16.58
CA ARG A 63 15.04 -24.17 15.81
C ARG A 63 13.60 -24.69 15.72
N TRP A 64 12.86 -24.66 16.82
CA TRP A 64 11.45 -25.04 16.84
C TRP A 64 10.61 -24.11 15.96
N ALA A 65 10.78 -22.79 16.09
CA ALA A 65 10.07 -21.79 15.31
C ALA A 65 10.26 -22.03 13.79
N LYS A 66 11.50 -22.28 13.37
CA LYS A 66 11.84 -22.60 11.97
C LYS A 66 11.16 -23.87 11.47
N GLN A 67 11.00 -24.90 12.31
CA GLN A 67 10.27 -26.12 11.94
C GLN A 67 8.77 -25.87 11.72
N GLN A 68 8.22 -24.82 12.32
CA GLN A 68 6.83 -24.40 12.17
C GLN A 68 6.64 -23.29 11.11
N ASP A 69 7.67 -23.02 10.29
CA ASP A 69 7.67 -21.93 9.30
C ASP A 69 7.30 -20.56 9.90
N ARG A 70 7.74 -20.31 11.14
CA ARG A 70 7.59 -19.02 11.81
C ARG A 70 8.95 -18.49 12.27
N PRO A 71 9.14 -17.16 12.28
CA PRO A 71 10.33 -16.57 12.89
C PRO A 71 10.25 -16.67 14.42
N LEU A 72 11.41 -16.57 15.06
CA LEU A 72 11.52 -16.33 16.49
C LEU A 72 11.16 -14.86 16.74
N ASP A 73 9.97 -14.62 17.29
CA ASP A 73 9.46 -13.30 17.65
C ASP A 73 9.28 -13.17 19.16
N ILE A 74 9.17 -11.91 19.59
CA ILE A 74 9.18 -11.55 21.01
C ILE A 74 7.99 -12.16 21.75
N GLU A 75 6.85 -12.29 21.08
CA GLU A 75 5.66 -12.93 21.62
C GLU A 75 5.91 -14.40 21.94
N LEU A 76 6.55 -15.16 21.05
CA LEU A 76 6.90 -16.57 21.29
C LEU A 76 7.86 -16.73 22.48
N VAL A 77 8.87 -15.86 22.56
CA VAL A 77 9.86 -15.90 23.65
C VAL A 77 9.18 -15.65 24.98
N LEU A 78 8.33 -14.61 25.07
CA LEU A 78 7.68 -14.24 26.31
C LEU A 78 6.58 -15.22 26.73
N GLU A 79 5.81 -15.75 25.78
CA GLU A 79 4.85 -16.83 26.05
C GLU A 79 5.58 -18.06 26.63
N THR A 80 6.68 -18.46 26.01
CA THR A 80 7.47 -19.62 26.45
C THR A 80 8.04 -19.39 27.85
N LEU A 81 8.63 -18.22 28.12
CA LEU A 81 9.17 -17.88 29.43
C LEU A 81 8.08 -17.81 30.50
N GLN A 82 6.90 -17.26 30.20
CA GLN A 82 5.78 -17.23 31.13
C GLN A 82 5.31 -18.64 31.48
N ARG A 83 5.17 -19.54 30.48
CA ARG A 83 4.81 -20.94 30.73
C ARG A 83 5.85 -21.68 31.58
N LEU A 84 7.13 -21.38 31.37
CA LEU A 84 8.22 -21.96 32.17
C LEU A 84 8.24 -21.40 33.60
N ALA A 85 7.95 -20.11 33.78
CA ALA A 85 7.85 -19.49 35.10
C ALA A 85 6.64 -20.04 35.89
N ASP A 86 5.51 -20.24 35.22
CA ASP A 86 4.27 -20.78 35.80
C ASP A 86 4.20 -22.32 35.71
N TRP A 87 5.33 -23.01 35.56
CA TRP A 87 5.36 -24.46 35.26
C TRP A 87 4.47 -25.29 36.18
N LYS A 88 4.41 -24.96 37.47
CA LYS A 88 3.59 -25.68 38.47
C LYS A 88 2.08 -25.65 38.15
N GLU A 89 1.62 -24.66 37.39
CA GLU A 89 0.24 -24.52 36.95
C GLU A 89 0.02 -25.01 35.51
N ASP A 90 1.09 -25.31 34.76
CA ASP A 90 0.98 -25.85 33.40
C ASP A 90 0.51 -27.32 33.46
N PRO A 91 -0.45 -27.74 32.61
CA PRO A 91 -0.92 -29.13 32.55
C PRO A 91 0.20 -30.16 32.34
N LEU A 92 1.31 -29.77 31.72
CA LEU A 92 2.45 -30.64 31.46
C LEU A 92 3.26 -30.96 32.73
N SER A 93 3.08 -30.22 33.83
CA SER A 93 3.71 -30.51 35.12
C SER A 93 3.31 -31.86 35.70
N GLY A 94 2.13 -32.38 35.36
CA GLY A 94 1.70 -33.72 35.75
C GLY A 94 2.48 -34.85 35.07
N PHE A 95 3.22 -34.54 33.99
CA PHE A 95 4.01 -35.49 33.22
C PHE A 95 5.52 -35.34 33.44
N ALA A 96 5.97 -34.24 34.05
CA ALA A 96 7.39 -34.02 34.34
C ALA A 96 7.59 -33.14 35.60
N ASP A 97 8.45 -33.62 36.51
CA ASP A 97 8.74 -32.97 37.79
C ASP A 97 9.39 -31.58 37.66
N LYS A 98 10.00 -31.29 36.50
CA LYS A 98 10.66 -30.02 36.20
C LYS A 98 10.37 -29.63 34.75
N PRO A 99 10.31 -28.31 34.45
CA PRO A 99 10.35 -27.88 33.06
C PRO A 99 11.64 -28.43 32.42
N ILE A 100 11.62 -28.63 31.10
CA ILE A 100 12.82 -29.03 30.34
C ILE A 100 13.96 -28.11 30.76
N LYS A 101 14.96 -28.67 31.46
CA LYS A 101 16.03 -27.90 32.06
C LYS A 101 16.94 -27.34 30.98
N ILE A 102 17.02 -26.01 30.92
CA ILE A 102 18.24 -25.33 30.50
C ILE A 102 18.99 -25.07 31.79
N ASP A 103 20.07 -25.82 32.03
CA ASP A 103 20.80 -25.73 33.29
C ASP A 103 21.34 -24.29 33.48
N GLY A 104 21.12 -23.72 34.66
CA GLY A 104 21.58 -22.36 34.99
C GLY A 104 20.64 -21.22 34.60
N LEU A 105 19.46 -21.49 34.02
CA LEU A 105 18.50 -20.47 33.62
C LEU A 105 17.29 -20.42 34.57
N ASP A 106 17.07 -19.27 35.21
CA ASP A 106 15.84 -18.99 35.97
C ASP A 106 14.82 -18.26 35.10
N ALA A 107 13.71 -18.93 34.78
CA ALA A 107 12.73 -18.42 33.81
C ALA A 107 12.07 -17.11 34.27
N GLN A 108 11.77 -16.98 35.57
CA GLN A 108 11.16 -15.78 36.12
C GLN A 108 12.11 -14.57 36.05
N THR A 109 13.37 -14.77 36.41
CA THR A 109 14.40 -13.72 36.30
C THR A 109 14.61 -13.30 34.85
N LEU A 110 14.72 -14.26 33.92
CA LEU A 110 14.88 -13.95 32.49
C LEU A 110 13.65 -13.22 31.93
N LEU A 111 12.44 -13.65 32.31
CA LEU A 111 11.20 -12.98 31.94
C LEU A 111 11.19 -11.50 32.39
N ASN A 112 11.59 -11.23 33.63
CA ASN A 112 11.69 -9.86 34.15
C ASN A 112 12.76 -9.04 33.40
N ARG A 113 13.95 -9.61 33.17
CA ARG A 113 15.02 -8.95 32.38
C ARG A 113 14.56 -8.59 30.96
N LEU A 114 13.85 -9.49 30.30
CA LEU A 114 13.31 -9.25 28.95
C LEU A 114 12.22 -8.16 28.98
N ARG A 115 11.31 -8.17 29.96
CA ARG A 115 10.30 -7.11 30.14
C ARG A 115 10.95 -5.74 30.36
N ASP A 116 11.98 -5.67 31.22
CA ASP A 116 12.74 -4.44 31.47
C ASP A 116 13.45 -3.95 30.21
N PHE A 117 14.03 -4.88 29.44
CA PHE A 117 14.67 -4.55 28.17
C PHE A 117 13.68 -3.94 27.17
N ILE A 118 12.54 -4.59 26.97
CA ILE A 118 11.50 -4.13 26.04
C ILE A 118 11.01 -2.75 26.47
N LYS A 119 10.66 -2.59 27.75
CA LYS A 119 10.18 -1.33 28.30
C LYS A 119 11.12 -0.17 28.01
N ASN A 120 12.42 -0.35 28.19
CA ASN A 120 13.40 0.69 27.91
C ASN A 120 13.59 0.96 26.40
N LYS A 121 13.21 0.04 25.52
CA LYS A 121 13.38 0.16 24.06
C LYS A 121 12.18 0.72 23.33
N VAL A 122 10.98 0.52 23.86
CA VAL A 122 9.72 0.91 23.20
C VAL A 122 9.14 2.21 23.74
N LEU A 123 9.77 2.83 24.73
CA LEU A 123 9.46 4.20 25.14
C LEU A 123 9.93 5.16 24.04
N VAL A 124 9.00 5.95 23.52
CA VAL A 124 9.25 6.87 22.41
C VAL A 124 9.41 8.27 22.96
N ASP A 125 10.51 8.92 22.60
CA ASP A 125 10.77 10.32 22.93
C ASP A 125 9.99 11.27 22.01
N ALA A 126 9.63 12.45 22.52
CA ALA A 126 8.89 13.46 21.77
C ALA A 126 9.60 13.92 20.48
N GLU A 127 10.93 13.81 20.41
CA GLU A 127 11.71 14.18 19.22
C GLU A 127 11.53 13.19 18.05
N HIS A 128 11.08 11.96 18.33
CA HIS A 128 10.94 10.88 17.35
C HIS A 128 9.51 10.69 16.84
N ILE A 129 8.57 11.58 17.17
CA ILE A 129 7.15 11.48 16.75
C ILE A 129 6.82 12.33 15.51
N THR A 130 7.75 13.13 14.98
CA THR A 130 7.49 14.06 13.86
C THR A 130 6.91 13.37 12.64
N TYR A 131 7.30 12.12 12.35
CA TYR A 131 6.74 11.35 11.24
C TYR A 131 5.22 11.09 11.39
N LEU A 132 4.66 11.16 12.60
CA LEU A 132 3.23 10.99 12.89
C LEU A 132 2.42 12.29 12.79
N GLU A 133 3.05 13.46 12.64
CA GLU A 133 2.34 14.74 12.53
C GLU A 133 1.21 14.75 11.49
N PRO A 134 1.33 14.10 10.30
CA PRO A 134 0.22 14.02 9.34
C PRO A 134 -1.04 13.35 9.89
N LEU A 135 -0.96 12.54 10.97
CA LEU A 135 -2.12 11.93 11.62
C LEU A 135 -3.10 13.00 12.14
N ARG A 136 -2.61 14.19 12.50
CA ARG A 136 -3.47 15.30 12.94
C ARG A 136 -4.50 15.71 11.91
N GLY A 137 -4.12 15.74 10.63
CA GLY A 137 -5.06 16.05 9.56
C GLY A 137 -6.19 15.01 9.49
N PHE A 138 -5.88 13.73 9.73
CA PHE A 138 -6.90 12.68 9.84
C PHE A 138 -7.76 12.84 11.09
N ILE A 139 -7.17 13.21 12.22
CA ILE A 139 -7.92 13.47 13.47
C ILE A 139 -8.92 14.62 13.26
N ASP A 140 -8.49 15.70 12.62
CA ASP A 140 -9.35 16.86 12.33
C ASP A 140 -10.51 16.49 11.38
N ALA A 141 -10.24 15.65 10.37
CA ALA A 141 -11.23 15.25 9.37
C ALA A 141 -12.22 14.17 9.87
N TYR A 142 -11.77 13.26 10.73
CA TYR A 142 -12.52 12.05 11.14
C TYR A 142 -12.73 11.96 12.65
N ARG A 143 -12.89 13.09 13.33
CA ARG A 143 -13.04 13.15 14.78
C ARG A 143 -14.34 12.47 15.25
N PRO A 144 -14.29 11.53 16.22
CA PRO A 144 -13.08 10.94 16.82
C PRO A 144 -12.45 9.86 15.94
N LEU A 145 -11.14 9.98 15.68
CA LEU A 145 -10.43 9.01 14.86
C LEU A 145 -10.21 7.71 15.65
N HIS A 146 -10.54 6.56 15.06
CA HIS A 146 -10.28 5.26 15.66
C HIS A 146 -8.89 4.74 15.22
N LEU A 147 -8.00 4.50 16.18
CA LEU A 147 -6.67 3.96 15.96
C LEU A 147 -6.48 2.67 16.77
N TYR A 148 -6.29 1.58 16.08
CA TYR A 148 -5.92 0.27 16.62
C TYR A 148 -4.40 0.11 16.57
N SER A 149 -3.81 -0.48 17.59
CA SER A 149 -2.37 -0.74 17.62
C SER A 149 -2.08 -2.10 18.26
N ALA A 150 -1.24 -2.89 17.60
CA ALA A 150 -0.65 -4.10 18.16
C ALA A 150 0.67 -3.81 18.89
N ASN A 151 1.08 -2.54 18.98
CA ASN A 151 2.40 -2.15 19.50
C ASN A 151 2.33 -1.79 20.97
N TYR A 152 3.36 -2.20 21.72
CA TYR A 152 3.50 -1.90 23.13
C TYR A 152 3.97 -0.45 23.42
N ASP A 153 4.55 0.24 22.43
CA ASP A 153 5.17 1.57 22.56
C ASP A 153 4.21 2.69 22.98
N THR A 154 4.75 3.89 23.18
CA THR A 154 4.00 5.09 23.60
C THR A 154 3.86 6.15 22.51
N ALA A 155 4.11 5.82 21.23
CA ALA A 155 4.24 6.82 20.17
C ALA A 155 2.98 7.69 20.00
N ILE A 156 1.80 7.07 20.03
CA ILE A 156 0.51 7.76 19.86
C ILE A 156 0.17 8.58 21.10
N GLU A 157 0.44 8.04 22.28
CA GLU A 157 0.21 8.72 23.55
C GLU A 157 1.08 10.00 23.66
N VAL A 158 2.34 9.92 23.23
CA VAL A 158 3.27 11.07 23.17
C VAL A 158 2.80 12.08 22.14
N LEU A 159 2.41 11.66 20.93
CA LEU A 159 1.82 12.55 19.92
C LEU A 159 0.61 13.32 20.47
N CYS A 160 -0.29 12.63 21.18
CA CYS A 160 -1.45 13.28 21.78
C CYS A 160 -1.06 14.26 22.88
N ALA A 161 -0.07 13.94 23.71
CA ALA A 161 0.43 14.85 24.74
C ALA A 161 1.05 16.12 24.15
N GLU A 162 1.97 15.97 23.18
CA GLU A 162 2.68 17.08 22.53
C GLU A 162 1.73 18.03 21.79
N HIS A 163 0.69 17.51 21.15
CA HIS A 163 -0.29 18.31 20.41
C HIS A 163 -1.56 18.62 21.19
N LYS A 164 -1.62 18.32 22.50
CA LYS A 164 -2.78 18.58 23.37
C LYS A 164 -4.09 17.96 22.85
N LEU A 165 -4.00 16.77 22.27
CA LEU A 165 -5.14 16.01 21.76
C LEU A 165 -5.75 15.17 22.88
N LYS A 166 -7.07 15.20 23.01
CA LYS A 166 -7.80 14.41 24.00
C LYS A 166 -8.04 13.00 23.44
N TYR A 167 -7.30 12.01 23.94
CA TYR A 167 -7.53 10.61 23.57
C TYR A 167 -8.15 9.78 24.70
N ARG A 168 -8.73 8.63 24.32
CA ARG A 168 -9.20 7.58 25.24
C ARG A 168 -8.75 6.19 24.80
N ASP A 169 -8.23 5.43 25.75
CA ASP A 169 -7.76 4.05 25.60
C ASP A 169 -8.42 3.07 26.58
N GLY A 170 -9.48 3.51 27.27
CA GLY A 170 -10.20 2.72 28.28
C GLY A 170 -9.57 2.81 29.68
N PHE A 171 -8.55 3.65 29.87
CA PHE A 171 -7.95 3.90 31.18
C PHE A 171 -8.12 5.35 31.63
N ASP A 172 -8.37 5.53 32.92
CA ASP A 172 -8.05 6.75 33.66
C ASP A 172 -6.80 6.50 34.52
N GLU A 173 -6.97 6.20 35.80
CA GLU A 173 -5.98 5.57 36.68
C GLU A 173 -6.09 4.05 36.62
N ALA A 174 -7.31 3.53 36.44
CA ALA A 174 -7.64 2.12 36.36
C ALA A 174 -8.40 1.81 35.07
N TRP A 175 -8.55 0.51 34.79
CA TRP A 175 -9.38 0.07 33.67
C TRP A 175 -10.84 0.49 33.86
N ASN A 176 -11.37 1.23 32.89
CA ASN A 176 -12.74 1.68 32.82
C ASN A 176 -13.21 1.65 31.35
N PRO A 177 -13.85 0.56 30.90
CA PRO A 177 -14.21 0.36 29.50
C PRO A 177 -15.21 1.41 28.99
N ALA A 178 -16.00 2.02 29.88
CA ALA A 178 -16.96 3.07 29.50
C ALA A 178 -16.28 4.32 28.93
N LEU A 179 -15.00 4.55 29.24
CA LEU A 179 -14.22 5.65 28.67
C LEU A 179 -13.97 5.50 27.18
N LEU A 180 -14.05 4.27 26.62
CA LEU A 180 -13.95 4.05 25.18
C LEU A 180 -15.13 4.69 24.43
N ASP A 181 -16.27 4.87 25.08
CA ASP A 181 -17.46 5.48 24.49
C ASP A 181 -17.62 6.97 24.85
N GLU A 182 -16.62 7.57 25.52
CA GLU A 182 -16.70 8.98 25.93
C GLU A 182 -16.88 9.90 24.70
N PRO A 183 -17.85 10.84 24.74
CA PRO A 183 -18.03 11.82 23.69
C PRO A 183 -16.94 12.91 23.75
N ASN A 184 -16.83 13.71 22.68
CA ASN A 184 -15.91 14.85 22.62
C ASN A 184 -14.44 14.46 22.87
N VAL A 185 -13.97 13.42 22.18
CA VAL A 185 -12.56 13.01 22.14
C VAL A 185 -12.01 13.28 20.74
N ASP A 186 -10.71 13.49 20.63
CA ASP A 186 -10.00 13.63 19.36
C ASP A 186 -9.71 12.26 18.75
N LEU A 187 -9.27 11.32 19.58
CA LEU A 187 -8.80 9.99 19.15
C LEU A 187 -9.24 8.90 20.14
N ARG A 188 -9.61 7.73 19.62
CA ARG A 188 -9.79 6.50 20.40
C ARG A 188 -8.68 5.52 20.06
N LEU A 189 -7.93 5.11 21.08
CA LEU A 189 -6.75 4.27 20.96
C LEU A 189 -7.07 2.87 21.49
N PHE A 190 -6.96 1.85 20.65
CA PHE A 190 -7.19 0.45 21.02
C PHE A 190 -5.86 -0.32 20.95
N LYS A 191 -5.18 -0.48 22.09
CA LYS A 191 -3.92 -1.24 22.22
C LYS A 191 -4.21 -2.74 22.39
N LEU A 192 -4.31 -3.46 21.28
CA LEU A 192 -4.80 -4.85 21.22
C LEU A 192 -3.91 -5.86 21.95
N HIS A 193 -2.60 -5.60 22.04
CA HIS A 193 -1.64 -6.45 22.75
C HIS A 193 -1.25 -5.90 24.13
N GLY A 194 -1.83 -4.76 24.54
CA GLY A 194 -1.45 -4.02 25.74
C GLY A 194 -0.48 -2.87 25.46
N SER A 195 -0.03 -2.22 26.54
CA SER A 195 0.90 -1.08 26.51
C SER A 195 1.91 -1.22 27.63
N VAL A 196 3.13 -0.72 27.42
CA VAL A 196 4.18 -0.70 28.46
C VAL A 196 3.83 0.20 29.66
N THR A 197 2.78 1.01 29.52
CA THR A 197 2.26 1.87 30.59
C THR A 197 1.18 1.20 31.43
N TRP A 198 0.72 0.01 31.04
CA TRP A 198 -0.32 -0.74 31.76
C TRP A 198 0.30 -1.71 32.75
N TYR A 199 -0.33 -1.88 33.91
CA TYR A 199 0.16 -2.75 34.98
C TYR A 199 -0.99 -3.55 35.60
N ARG A 200 -0.68 -4.76 36.08
CA ARG A 200 -1.58 -5.57 36.91
C ARG A 200 -1.07 -5.57 38.34
N SER A 201 -1.91 -5.14 39.28
CA SER A 201 -1.57 -5.21 40.70
C SER A 201 -1.80 -6.62 41.26
N ASN A 202 -1.08 -6.95 42.33
CA ASN A 202 -1.27 -8.18 43.09
C ASN A 202 -2.64 -8.27 43.80
N ARG A 203 -3.46 -7.21 43.73
CA ARG A 203 -4.88 -7.22 44.12
C ARG A 203 -5.84 -7.38 42.94
N GLY A 204 -5.33 -7.68 41.75
CA GLY A 204 -6.13 -7.91 40.55
C GLY A 204 -6.63 -6.64 39.86
N ARG A 205 -6.09 -5.45 40.21
CA ARG A 205 -6.45 -4.19 39.54
C ARG A 205 -5.61 -4.00 38.27
N PHE A 206 -6.22 -3.47 37.22
CA PHE A 206 -5.53 -3.02 36.01
C PHE A 206 -5.34 -1.52 36.08
N LEU A 207 -4.10 -1.06 35.97
CA LEU A 207 -3.70 0.32 36.24
C LEU A 207 -2.92 0.89 35.06
N LYS A 208 -3.04 2.19 34.82
CA LYS A 208 -2.18 2.92 33.89
C LYS A 208 -1.23 3.81 34.67
N ILE A 209 0.07 3.61 34.49
CA ILE A 209 1.13 4.38 35.15
C ILE A 209 1.97 5.07 34.06
N PRO A 210 1.63 6.34 33.71
CA PRO A 210 2.29 7.09 32.65
C PRO A 210 3.57 7.78 33.15
N VAL A 211 4.43 7.06 33.87
CA VAL A 211 5.70 7.58 34.41
C VAL A 211 6.83 6.69 33.95
N LEU A 212 7.98 7.30 33.61
CA LEU A 212 9.22 6.60 33.31
C LEU A 212 9.68 5.83 34.55
N LEU A 213 9.37 4.53 34.55
CA LEU A 213 9.82 3.58 35.54
C LEU A 213 10.75 2.62 34.80
N HIS A 214 12.00 2.50 35.23
CA HIS A 214 12.94 1.59 34.58
C HIS A 214 12.69 0.12 34.95
N ASP A 215 11.97 -0.13 36.04
CA ASP A 215 11.65 -1.47 36.53
C ASP A 215 10.27 -1.96 36.02
N SER A 216 10.17 -3.22 35.61
CA SER A 216 8.90 -3.87 35.21
C SER A 216 7.96 -4.17 36.38
N SER A 217 8.42 -4.03 37.62
CA SER A 217 7.62 -4.14 38.84
C SER A 217 7.74 -2.89 39.70
N VAL A 218 6.64 -2.40 40.24
CA VAL A 218 6.63 -1.22 41.14
C VAL A 218 5.77 -1.45 42.38
N GLU A 219 6.15 -0.81 43.49
CA GLU A 219 5.33 -0.75 44.70
C GLU A 219 4.56 0.57 44.73
N LEU A 220 3.23 0.48 44.78
CA LEU A 220 2.32 1.63 44.84
C LEU A 220 2.25 2.18 46.27
N VAL A 221 1.78 3.42 46.42
CA VAL A 221 1.52 4.04 47.75
C VAL A 221 0.57 3.19 48.61
N THR A 222 -0.30 2.41 47.97
CA THR A 222 -1.22 1.45 48.62
C THR A 222 -0.54 0.17 49.15
N LYS A 223 0.79 0.06 48.99
CA LYS A 223 1.63 -1.12 49.23
C LYS A 223 1.27 -2.32 48.35
N GLU A 224 0.56 -2.07 47.26
CA GLU A 224 0.32 -3.07 46.22
C GLU A 224 1.54 -3.14 45.31
N ARG A 225 1.93 -4.35 44.92
CA ARG A 225 2.93 -4.55 43.87
C ARG A 225 2.21 -4.62 42.54
N ALA A 226 2.68 -3.88 41.55
CA ALA A 226 2.13 -3.84 40.21
C ALA A 226 3.20 -4.23 39.18
N GLU A 227 2.86 -5.12 38.27
CA GLU A 227 3.76 -5.64 37.23
C GLU A 227 3.31 -5.20 35.85
N ALA A 228 4.25 -4.93 34.96
CA ALA A 228 3.99 -4.47 33.60
C ALA A 228 3.11 -5.47 32.84
N LEU A 229 2.01 -4.97 32.27
CA LEU A 229 1.01 -5.74 31.55
C LEU A 229 1.37 -5.76 30.06
N MET A 230 2.31 -6.64 29.70
CA MET A 230 2.56 -7.03 28.31
C MET A 230 1.91 -8.39 28.07
N LEU A 231 0.97 -8.47 27.14
CA LEU A 231 0.23 -9.68 26.83
C LEU A 231 0.61 -10.16 25.41
N TYR A 232 0.72 -11.48 25.26
CA TYR A 232 1.20 -12.13 24.04
C TYR A 232 0.10 -13.05 23.52
N PRO A 233 -0.10 -13.16 22.19
CA PRO A 233 -1.12 -14.01 21.55
C PRO A 233 -0.99 -15.49 21.93
N ALA A 234 -1.47 -15.86 23.12
CA ALA A 234 -1.59 -17.22 23.61
C ALA A 234 -3.07 -17.61 23.74
N GLN A 235 -3.37 -18.91 23.81
CA GLN A 235 -4.75 -19.44 23.95
C GLN A 235 -5.54 -18.86 25.15
N LYS A 236 -4.87 -18.19 26.10
CA LYS A 236 -5.50 -17.49 27.24
C LYS A 236 -6.08 -16.11 26.91
N PHE A 237 -5.92 -15.58 25.68
CA PHE A 237 -6.49 -14.29 25.25
C PHE A 237 -8.01 -14.20 25.47
N GLU A 238 -8.70 -15.33 25.50
CA GLU A 238 -10.16 -15.42 25.58
C GLU A 238 -10.76 -14.96 26.93
N TYR A 239 -9.97 -14.76 28.00
CA TYR A 239 -10.52 -14.56 29.35
C TYR A 239 -9.79 -13.53 30.24
N VAL A 240 -8.94 -12.65 29.68
CA VAL A 240 -8.20 -11.66 30.49
C VAL A 240 -8.68 -10.25 30.19
N GLU A 241 -9.44 -9.65 31.11
CA GLU A 241 -9.64 -8.19 31.13
C GLU A 241 -8.29 -7.49 31.33
N PRO A 242 -8.05 -6.30 30.74
CA PRO A 242 -8.97 -5.46 29.96
C PRO A 242 -9.09 -5.84 28.47
N LEU A 243 -8.25 -6.75 27.97
CA LEU A 243 -8.08 -6.98 26.53
C LEU A 243 -9.31 -7.59 25.86
N PHE A 244 -10.02 -8.49 26.52
CA PHE A 244 -11.24 -9.07 25.95
C PHE A 244 -12.31 -8.01 25.67
N GLU A 245 -12.57 -7.12 26.64
CA GLU A 245 -13.49 -6.00 26.48
C GLU A 245 -12.98 -5.00 25.43
N LEU A 246 -11.67 -4.75 25.39
CA LEU A 246 -11.05 -3.90 24.38
C LEU A 246 -11.20 -4.47 22.97
N LEU A 247 -11.01 -5.78 22.79
CA LEU A 247 -11.18 -6.47 21.50
C LEU A 247 -12.64 -6.44 21.05
N LEU A 248 -13.58 -6.63 21.97
CA LEU A 248 -15.01 -6.52 21.68
C LEU A 248 -15.41 -5.09 21.29
N ALA A 249 -14.91 -4.09 22.01
CA ALA A 249 -15.10 -2.68 21.66
C ALA A 249 -14.46 -2.36 20.30
N ALA A 250 -13.25 -2.86 20.06
CA ALA A 250 -12.55 -2.67 18.80
C ALA A 250 -13.31 -3.29 17.62
N LYS A 251 -13.84 -4.50 17.78
CA LYS A 251 -14.71 -5.14 16.76
C LYS A 251 -15.92 -4.28 16.43
N ARG A 252 -16.64 -3.79 17.45
CA ARG A 252 -17.82 -2.94 17.28
C ARG A 252 -17.48 -1.65 16.54
N ARG A 253 -16.40 -0.97 16.95
CA ARG A 253 -15.98 0.32 16.37
C ARG A 253 -15.37 0.19 14.99
N LEU A 254 -14.71 -0.92 14.69
CA LEU A 254 -14.15 -1.16 13.37
C LEU A 254 -15.24 -1.52 12.35
N ALA A 255 -16.32 -2.17 12.78
CA ALA A 255 -17.48 -2.44 11.93
C ALA A 255 -18.20 -1.15 11.46
N GLU A 256 -18.03 -0.04 12.18
CA GLU A 256 -18.55 1.29 11.80
C GLU A 256 -17.70 1.96 10.70
N SER A 257 -16.47 1.49 10.47
CA SER A 257 -15.52 2.06 9.50
C SER A 257 -15.71 1.48 8.09
N GLN A 258 -15.41 2.28 7.07
CA GLN A 258 -15.43 1.85 5.66
C GLN A 258 -14.02 1.63 5.11
N VAL A 259 -13.02 2.34 5.64
CA VAL A 259 -11.62 2.25 5.23
C VAL A 259 -10.76 1.98 6.45
N LEU A 260 -10.02 0.88 6.42
CA LEU A 260 -8.96 0.60 7.39
C LEU A 260 -7.60 0.80 6.73
N ILE A 261 -6.84 1.78 7.20
CA ILE A 261 -5.45 2.00 6.79
C ILE A 261 -4.55 1.21 7.74
N VAL A 262 -3.83 0.22 7.21
CA VAL A 262 -2.96 -0.66 7.97
C VAL A 262 -1.51 -0.33 7.67
N VAL A 263 -0.72 -0.10 8.71
CA VAL A 263 0.66 0.31 8.59
C VAL A 263 1.55 -0.66 9.37
N GLY A 264 2.53 -1.25 8.67
CA GLY A 264 3.59 -2.02 9.33
C GLY A 264 3.12 -3.25 10.12
N TYR A 265 1.96 -3.80 9.78
CA TYR A 265 1.39 -4.96 10.46
C TYR A 265 1.41 -6.22 9.58
N SER A 266 1.94 -7.32 10.12
CA SER A 266 2.22 -8.53 9.34
C SER A 266 1.08 -9.56 9.32
N PHE A 267 -0.01 -9.32 10.06
CA PHE A 267 -1.16 -10.23 10.15
C PHE A 267 -0.78 -11.66 10.58
N ARG A 268 0.16 -11.81 11.50
CA ARG A 268 0.46 -13.11 12.12
C ARG A 268 -0.67 -13.58 13.04
N ASP A 269 -1.35 -12.64 13.68
CA ASP A 269 -2.47 -12.93 14.57
C ASP A 269 -3.68 -13.44 13.78
N GLU A 270 -4.03 -14.71 14.02
CA GLU A 270 -5.21 -15.35 13.41
C GLU A 270 -6.51 -14.62 13.79
N HIS A 271 -6.67 -14.27 15.06
CA HIS A 271 -7.88 -13.62 15.56
C HIS A 271 -8.14 -12.24 14.91
N ILE A 272 -7.09 -11.43 14.66
CA ILE A 272 -7.23 -10.14 13.95
C ILE A 272 -7.59 -10.37 12.49
N ARG A 273 -7.01 -11.38 11.81
CA ARG A 273 -7.39 -11.72 10.43
C ARG A 273 -8.85 -12.15 10.33
N GLN A 274 -9.29 -13.05 11.21
CA GLN A 274 -10.68 -13.51 11.29
C GLN A 274 -11.63 -12.34 11.54
N LEU A 275 -11.28 -11.44 12.47
CA LEU A 275 -12.04 -10.22 12.73
C LEU A 275 -12.24 -9.37 11.46
N LEU A 276 -11.18 -9.12 10.70
CA LEU A 276 -11.28 -8.34 9.46
C LEU A 276 -12.11 -9.05 8.40
N TRP A 277 -11.99 -10.36 8.27
CA TRP A 277 -12.79 -11.13 7.32
C TRP A 277 -14.28 -11.10 7.67
N ASP A 278 -14.62 -11.17 8.96
CA ASP A 278 -16.00 -11.08 9.43
C ASP A 278 -16.59 -9.69 9.12
N ILE A 279 -15.86 -8.62 9.45
CA ILE A 279 -16.28 -7.25 9.14
C ILE A 279 -16.45 -7.06 7.64
N ALA A 280 -15.51 -7.55 6.83
CA ALA A 280 -15.62 -7.46 5.38
C ALA A 280 -16.84 -8.22 4.83
N ARG A 281 -17.24 -9.34 5.47
CA ARG A 281 -18.42 -10.11 5.09
C ARG A 281 -19.72 -9.36 5.38
N GLU A 282 -19.78 -8.65 6.50
CA GLU A 282 -20.93 -7.87 6.92
C GLU A 282 -21.03 -6.51 6.20
N SER A 283 -19.88 -5.93 5.83
CA SER A 283 -19.78 -4.61 5.22
C SER A 283 -19.15 -4.70 3.82
N PRO A 284 -19.95 -4.75 2.73
CA PRO A 284 -19.44 -4.78 1.34
C PRO A 284 -18.55 -3.58 0.99
N ARG A 285 -18.77 -2.43 1.63
CA ARG A 285 -18.00 -1.19 1.46
C ARG A 285 -16.67 -1.17 2.18
N PHE A 286 -16.44 -2.12 3.10
CA PHE A 286 -15.21 -2.17 3.88
C PHE A 286 -14.03 -2.51 2.97
N ILE A 287 -13.02 -1.64 3.00
CA ILE A 287 -11.77 -1.81 2.27
C ILE A 287 -10.57 -1.66 3.21
N VAL A 288 -9.47 -2.28 2.82
CA VAL A 288 -8.21 -2.20 3.55
C VAL A 288 -7.15 -1.56 2.66
N ILE A 289 -6.42 -0.57 3.17
CA ILE A 289 -5.25 0.01 2.53
C ILE A 289 -4.02 -0.47 3.29
N LEU A 290 -3.22 -1.35 2.69
CA LEU A 290 -1.99 -1.85 3.29
C LEU A 290 -0.82 -0.97 2.85
N ILE A 291 -0.13 -0.38 3.83
CA ILE A 291 1.06 0.43 3.62
C ILE A 291 2.27 -0.31 4.18
N GLY A 292 3.22 -0.59 3.31
CA GLY A 292 4.52 -1.14 3.67
C GLY A 292 5.17 -1.88 2.50
N PRO A 293 6.51 -2.02 2.49
CA PRO A 293 7.27 -2.73 1.47
C PRO A 293 6.68 -4.07 1.00
N LYS A 294 6.18 -4.87 1.94
CA LYS A 294 5.66 -6.23 1.71
C LYS A 294 4.13 -6.28 1.65
N ALA A 295 3.47 -5.16 1.35
CA ALA A 295 2.00 -5.08 1.37
C ALA A 295 1.34 -6.13 0.45
N ARG A 296 1.93 -6.42 -0.71
CA ARG A 296 1.42 -7.44 -1.65
C ARG A 296 1.54 -8.85 -1.10
N ASP A 297 2.71 -9.21 -0.59
CA ASP A 297 2.99 -10.53 -0.03
C ASP A 297 2.05 -10.82 1.14
N ILE A 298 1.92 -9.85 2.06
CA ILE A 298 0.99 -9.93 3.20
C ILE A 298 -0.45 -10.17 2.70
N TYR A 299 -0.90 -9.43 1.69
CA TYR A 299 -2.23 -9.64 1.15
C TYR A 299 -2.39 -11.06 0.57
N GLN A 300 -1.45 -11.50 -0.28
CA GLN A 300 -1.53 -12.80 -0.95
C GLN A 300 -1.47 -13.98 0.02
N GLU A 301 -0.60 -13.91 1.01
CA GLU A 301 -0.33 -15.01 1.95
C GLU A 301 -1.33 -15.04 3.11
N ARG A 302 -1.80 -13.88 3.57
CA ARG A 302 -2.49 -13.78 4.88
C ARG A 302 -3.92 -13.28 4.83
N LEU A 303 -4.31 -12.51 3.80
CA LEU A 303 -5.62 -11.86 3.77
C LEU A 303 -6.52 -12.27 2.61
N LYS A 304 -5.94 -12.65 1.46
CA LYS A 304 -6.68 -12.93 0.22
C LYS A 304 -7.49 -14.23 0.28
N TRP A 305 -7.07 -15.18 1.11
CA TRP A 305 -7.66 -16.51 1.21
C TRP A 305 -8.00 -16.84 2.66
N TYR A 306 -9.09 -17.58 2.87
CA TYR A 306 -9.37 -18.20 4.17
C TYR A 306 -8.35 -19.31 4.46
N GLU A 307 -7.90 -19.41 5.70
CA GLU A 307 -7.03 -20.49 6.18
C GLU A 307 -7.73 -21.83 6.06
N ARG A 308 -7.40 -22.59 4.99
CA ARG A 308 -7.40 -24.07 4.86
C ARG A 308 -7.55 -24.54 3.42
N ASP A 309 -8.21 -23.79 2.53
CA ASP A 309 -8.64 -24.34 1.23
C ASP A 309 -8.44 -23.40 0.02
N ARG A 310 -7.66 -22.32 0.15
CA ARG A 310 -7.56 -21.26 -0.88
C ARG A 310 -8.95 -20.74 -1.33
N ILE A 311 -9.92 -20.72 -0.42
CA ILE A 311 -11.22 -20.10 -0.67
C ILE A 311 -11.01 -18.58 -0.64
N PRO A 312 -11.44 -17.84 -1.69
CA PRO A 312 -11.42 -16.38 -1.67
C PRO A 312 -12.00 -15.81 -0.39
N SER A 313 -11.23 -14.95 0.30
CA SER A 313 -11.75 -14.26 1.47
C SER A 313 -12.73 -13.17 1.06
N ALA A 314 -13.53 -12.70 2.01
CA ALA A 314 -14.36 -11.51 1.81
C ALA A 314 -13.52 -10.30 1.37
N LEU A 315 -12.25 -10.19 1.79
CA LEU A 315 -11.37 -9.07 1.43
C LEU A 315 -10.81 -9.16 0.00
N GLN A 316 -11.01 -10.26 -0.73
CA GLN A 316 -10.47 -10.38 -2.10
C GLN A 316 -10.99 -9.25 -3.01
N GLY A 317 -10.06 -8.53 -3.65
CA GLY A 317 -10.37 -7.37 -4.51
C GLY A 317 -10.79 -6.10 -3.75
N ARG A 318 -10.63 -6.09 -2.42
CA ARG A 318 -10.93 -4.97 -1.51
C ARG A 318 -9.73 -4.54 -0.67
N VAL A 319 -8.53 -5.01 -1.05
CA VAL A 319 -7.27 -4.63 -0.42
C VAL A 319 -6.41 -3.85 -1.41
N LEU A 320 -6.08 -2.61 -1.08
CA LEU A 320 -5.15 -1.77 -1.82
C LEU A 320 -3.74 -1.95 -1.23
N CYS A 321 -2.81 -2.48 -2.02
CA CYS A 321 -1.41 -2.67 -1.62
C CYS A 321 -0.55 -1.49 -2.09
N LEU A 322 -0.03 -0.72 -1.12
CA LEU A 322 0.89 0.40 -1.35
C LEU A 322 2.29 0.02 -0.83
N PRO A 323 3.23 -0.36 -1.72
CA PRO A 323 4.58 -0.80 -1.37
C PRO A 323 5.50 0.39 -1.04
N PHE A 324 5.05 1.26 -0.13
CA PHE A 324 5.72 2.50 0.26
C PHE A 324 6.13 2.46 1.72
N LEU A 325 7.22 3.16 2.04
CA LEU A 325 7.65 3.45 3.40
C LEU A 325 6.67 4.43 4.05
N PHE A 326 6.19 4.07 5.24
CA PHE A 326 5.15 4.81 5.94
C PHE A 326 5.52 6.27 6.16
N GLY A 327 6.67 6.56 6.78
CA GLY A 327 7.08 7.94 7.09
C GLY A 327 7.18 8.83 5.85
N ARG A 328 7.46 8.26 4.68
CA ARG A 328 7.57 9.00 3.42
C ARG A 328 6.24 9.23 2.71
N VAL A 329 5.33 8.25 2.73
CA VAL A 329 4.02 8.36 2.05
C VAL A 329 2.97 9.07 2.90
N PHE A 330 3.11 9.05 4.24
CA PHE A 330 2.06 9.51 5.14
C PHE A 330 1.60 10.96 4.90
N PRO A 331 2.49 11.94 4.61
CA PRO A 331 2.07 13.30 4.27
C PRO A 331 1.19 13.40 3.02
N ALA A 332 1.34 12.48 2.07
CA ALA A 332 0.55 12.45 0.83
C ALA A 332 -0.74 11.61 0.97
N LEU A 333 -0.85 10.79 2.02
CA LEU A 333 -1.95 9.84 2.16
C LEU A 333 -3.31 10.54 2.25
N GLN A 334 -3.44 11.57 3.09
CA GLN A 334 -4.71 12.31 3.23
C GLN A 334 -5.00 13.27 2.07
N PRO A 335 -4.08 14.16 1.65
CA PRO A 335 -4.40 15.16 0.64
C PRO A 335 -4.47 14.58 -0.79
N GLU A 336 -3.81 13.46 -1.05
CA GLU A 336 -3.63 12.96 -2.42
C GLU A 336 -4.22 11.57 -2.65
N LEU A 337 -3.85 10.57 -1.85
CA LEU A 337 -4.20 9.17 -2.14
C LEU A 337 -5.62 8.82 -1.68
N LEU A 338 -5.97 9.10 -0.43
CA LEU A 338 -7.25 8.73 0.16
C LEU A 338 -8.46 9.30 -0.61
N PRO A 339 -8.47 10.58 -1.06
CA PRO A 339 -9.59 11.11 -1.84
C PRO A 339 -9.79 10.35 -3.16
N ARG A 340 -8.71 9.89 -3.80
CA ARG A 340 -8.79 9.06 -5.02
C ARG A 340 -9.42 7.73 -4.71
N VAL A 341 -9.01 7.11 -3.60
CA VAL A 341 -9.54 5.82 -3.15
C VAL A 341 -11.03 5.91 -2.85
N LEU A 342 -11.45 6.90 -2.08
CA LEU A 342 -12.87 7.12 -1.77
C LEU A 342 -13.69 7.38 -3.04
N GLN A 343 -13.20 8.27 -3.91
CA GLN A 343 -13.91 8.61 -5.15
C GLN A 343 -14.07 7.41 -6.08
N PHE A 344 -13.00 6.65 -6.36
CA PHE A 344 -13.13 5.53 -7.29
C PHE A 344 -14.01 4.42 -6.73
N ARG A 345 -14.05 4.22 -5.40
CA ARG A 345 -14.91 3.21 -4.78
C ARG A 345 -16.37 3.59 -4.91
N GLU A 346 -16.68 4.87 -4.67
CA GLU A 346 -18.02 5.39 -4.92
C GLU A 346 -18.41 5.24 -6.39
N ASP A 347 -17.54 5.66 -7.32
CA ASP A 347 -17.78 5.53 -8.76
C ASP A 347 -18.00 4.05 -9.15
N LEU A 348 -17.15 3.14 -8.64
CA LEU A 348 -17.25 1.69 -8.90
C LEU A 348 -18.60 1.13 -8.45
N GLU A 349 -19.06 1.46 -7.24
CA GLU A 349 -20.35 1.01 -6.74
C GLU A 349 -21.51 1.55 -7.58
N GLN A 350 -21.48 2.83 -7.92
CA GLN A 350 -22.49 3.48 -8.74
C GLN A 350 -22.56 2.82 -10.12
N GLN A 351 -21.42 2.58 -10.79
CA GLN A 351 -21.40 1.95 -12.11
C GLN A 351 -21.82 0.48 -12.08
N LEU A 352 -21.40 -0.28 -11.07
CA LEU A 352 -21.89 -1.67 -10.88
C LEU A 352 -23.41 -1.70 -10.62
N ALA A 353 -23.97 -0.70 -9.94
CA ALA A 353 -25.42 -0.58 -9.77
C ALA A 353 -26.14 -0.24 -11.08
N GLN A 354 -25.55 0.60 -11.94
CA GLN A 354 -26.11 0.90 -13.26
C GLN A 354 -26.10 -0.32 -14.19
N GLU A 355 -25.00 -1.07 -14.22
CA GLU A 355 -24.92 -2.32 -15.00
C GLU A 355 -25.96 -3.35 -14.55
N ARG A 356 -26.17 -3.49 -13.23
CA ARG A 356 -27.24 -4.35 -12.68
C ARG A 356 -28.65 -3.92 -13.09
N ARG A 357 -28.84 -2.64 -13.41
CA ARG A 357 -30.10 -2.11 -13.94
C ARG A 357 -30.19 -2.19 -15.48
N GLY A 358 -29.19 -2.78 -16.14
CA GLY A 358 -29.15 -2.94 -17.59
C GLY A 358 -28.63 -1.73 -18.37
N HIS A 359 -28.08 -0.71 -17.69
CA HIS A 359 -27.47 0.45 -18.36
C HIS A 359 -25.96 0.24 -18.55
N PRO A 360 -25.36 0.72 -19.66
CA PRO A 360 -23.91 0.65 -19.84
C PRO A 360 -23.20 1.51 -18.78
N GLY A 361 -22.19 0.94 -18.11
CA GLY A 361 -21.38 1.67 -17.13
C GLY A 361 -20.45 2.70 -17.76
N ILE A 362 -20.33 3.87 -17.14
CA ILE A 362 -19.39 4.94 -17.49
C ILE A 362 -18.22 4.88 -16.52
N TRP A 363 -17.13 4.27 -16.98
CA TRP A 363 -16.00 3.83 -16.17
C TRP A 363 -14.82 4.80 -16.13
N GLU A 364 -14.85 5.88 -16.91
CA GLU A 364 -13.77 6.89 -17.02
C GLU A 364 -13.30 7.42 -15.66
N GLY A 365 -14.22 7.89 -14.81
CA GLY A 365 -13.87 8.41 -13.48
C GLY A 365 -13.27 7.34 -12.56
N ALA A 366 -13.91 6.17 -12.52
CA ALA A 366 -13.48 5.05 -11.69
C ALA A 366 -12.08 4.56 -12.07
N VAL A 367 -11.79 4.40 -13.36
CA VAL A 367 -10.53 3.82 -13.82
C VAL A 367 -9.36 4.79 -13.61
N LEU A 368 -9.57 6.09 -13.87
CA LEU A 368 -8.52 7.11 -13.68
C LEU A 368 -8.20 7.32 -12.20
N ASN A 369 -9.22 7.37 -11.33
CA ASN A 369 -9.01 7.50 -9.90
C ASN A 369 -8.44 6.21 -9.28
N ALA A 370 -8.79 5.02 -9.78
CA ALA A 370 -8.18 3.77 -9.34
C ALA A 370 -6.69 3.72 -9.71
N ALA A 371 -6.32 4.07 -10.94
CA ALA A 371 -4.92 4.11 -11.38
C ALA A 371 -4.09 5.11 -10.54
N ARG A 372 -4.62 6.32 -10.32
CA ARG A 372 -3.97 7.35 -9.48
C ARG A 372 -4.00 6.99 -8.00
N GLY A 373 -4.97 6.23 -7.52
CA GLY A 373 -5.01 5.70 -6.15
C GLY A 373 -4.06 4.51 -5.92
N GLY A 374 -3.58 3.88 -6.99
CA GLY A 374 -2.68 2.72 -6.95
C GLY A 374 -3.38 1.36 -7.00
N ASP A 375 -4.71 1.32 -7.21
CA ASP A 375 -5.48 0.07 -7.27
C ASP A 375 -5.50 -0.52 -8.69
N TYR A 376 -4.34 -1.03 -9.12
CA TYR A 376 -4.20 -1.62 -10.46
C TYR A 376 -5.04 -2.89 -10.65
N GLU A 377 -5.41 -3.62 -9.59
CA GLU A 377 -6.31 -4.78 -9.72
C GLU A 377 -7.71 -4.34 -10.13
N VAL A 378 -8.24 -3.27 -9.52
CA VAL A 378 -9.52 -2.68 -9.94
C VAL A 378 -9.43 -2.12 -11.35
N VAL A 379 -8.34 -1.44 -11.71
CA VAL A 379 -8.12 -0.96 -13.08
C VAL A 379 -8.20 -2.12 -14.06
N ARG A 380 -7.44 -3.20 -13.82
CA ARG A 380 -7.44 -4.38 -14.70
C ARG A 380 -8.86 -4.94 -14.88
N ARG A 381 -9.59 -5.14 -13.79
CA ARG A 381 -10.98 -5.64 -13.83
C ARG A 381 -11.92 -4.74 -14.63
N ILE A 382 -11.74 -3.42 -14.55
CA ILE A 382 -12.52 -2.46 -15.34
C ILE A 382 -12.12 -2.55 -16.81
N LEU A 383 -10.83 -2.61 -17.13
CA LEU A 383 -10.33 -2.66 -18.51
C LEU A 383 -10.57 -4.01 -19.22
N GLU A 384 -10.83 -5.08 -18.47
CA GLU A 384 -11.31 -6.37 -19.00
C GLU A 384 -12.74 -6.26 -19.55
N LYS A 385 -13.52 -5.26 -19.14
CA LYS A 385 -14.83 -4.98 -19.75
C LYS A 385 -14.63 -4.50 -21.18
N PRO A 386 -15.40 -5.02 -22.16
CA PRO A 386 -15.24 -4.63 -23.55
C PRO A 386 -15.34 -3.12 -23.74
N GLN A 387 -14.47 -2.58 -24.59
CA GLN A 387 -14.56 -1.22 -25.14
C GLN A 387 -14.34 -0.07 -24.14
N VAL A 388 -14.14 -0.31 -22.84
CA VAL A 388 -13.86 0.77 -21.86
C VAL A 388 -12.63 1.57 -22.28
N LEU A 389 -11.50 0.88 -22.49
CA LEU A 389 -10.23 1.52 -22.88
C LEU A 389 -10.39 2.32 -24.19
N ALA A 390 -10.96 1.70 -25.22
CA ALA A 390 -11.01 2.26 -26.57
C ALA A 390 -12.07 3.35 -26.77
N GLN A 391 -13.23 3.26 -26.10
CA GLN A 391 -14.38 4.14 -26.34
C GLN A 391 -14.62 5.17 -25.25
N GLN A 392 -14.24 4.90 -23.99
CA GLN A 392 -14.51 5.81 -22.88
C GLN A 392 -13.31 6.69 -22.50
N LEU A 393 -12.09 6.34 -22.94
CA LEU A 393 -10.88 7.10 -22.63
C LEU A 393 -10.28 7.71 -23.91
N ASN A 394 -9.86 8.97 -23.83
CA ASN A 394 -8.96 9.57 -24.83
C ASN A 394 -7.53 9.00 -24.67
N TYR A 395 -6.63 9.22 -25.65
CA TYR A 395 -5.29 8.59 -25.56
C TYR A 395 -4.47 9.08 -24.35
N ALA A 396 -4.60 10.36 -23.97
CA ALA A 396 -3.91 10.87 -22.79
C ALA A 396 -4.35 10.16 -21.49
N GLN A 397 -5.65 9.87 -21.37
CA GLN A 397 -6.22 9.10 -20.26
C GLN A 397 -5.83 7.63 -20.29
N GLN A 398 -5.74 7.03 -21.48
CA GLN A 398 -5.23 5.67 -21.64
C GLN A 398 -3.77 5.59 -21.13
N PHE A 399 -2.91 6.53 -21.51
CA PHE A 399 -1.54 6.58 -21.01
C PHE A 399 -1.48 6.78 -19.50
N ASP A 400 -2.21 7.76 -18.96
CA ASP A 400 -2.25 8.02 -17.51
C ASP A 400 -2.62 6.75 -16.73
N CYS A 401 -3.68 6.07 -17.17
CA CYS A 401 -4.15 4.83 -16.55
C CYS A 401 -3.16 3.67 -16.68
N LEU A 402 -2.68 3.39 -17.90
CA LEU A 402 -1.85 2.21 -18.20
C LEU A 402 -0.45 2.34 -17.60
N VAL A 403 0.18 3.51 -17.71
CA VAL A 403 1.54 3.76 -17.20
C VAL A 403 1.57 3.71 -15.67
N LEU A 404 0.62 4.36 -14.99
CA LEU A 404 0.53 4.29 -13.53
C LEU A 404 0.24 2.87 -13.05
N SER A 405 -0.66 2.16 -13.72
CA SER A 405 -1.01 0.78 -13.33
C SER A 405 0.15 -0.19 -13.55
N LEU A 406 0.90 -0.02 -14.64
CA LEU A 406 2.14 -0.77 -14.89
C LEU A 406 3.18 -0.51 -13.80
N PHE A 407 3.40 0.75 -13.42
CA PHE A 407 4.29 1.09 -12.31
C PHE A 407 3.83 0.45 -10.99
N HIS A 408 2.55 0.54 -10.66
CA HIS A 408 2.03 -0.04 -9.41
C HIS A 408 2.10 -1.57 -9.38
N ALA A 409 1.85 -2.23 -10.51
CA ALA A 409 2.06 -3.67 -10.64
C ALA A 409 3.53 -4.04 -10.45
N ALA A 410 4.45 -3.31 -11.09
CA ALA A 410 5.88 -3.51 -10.96
C ALA A 410 6.40 -3.26 -9.54
N ALA A 411 5.93 -2.20 -8.89
CA ALA A 411 6.27 -1.87 -7.51
C ALA A 411 5.79 -2.92 -6.50
N ASN A 412 4.73 -3.66 -6.84
CA ASN A 412 4.23 -4.80 -6.06
C ASN A 412 4.78 -6.15 -6.55
N SER A 413 5.75 -6.16 -7.47
CA SER A 413 6.30 -7.37 -8.09
C SER A 413 5.24 -8.30 -8.73
N ASP A 414 4.12 -7.75 -9.18
CA ASP A 414 3.05 -8.49 -9.86
C ASP A 414 3.33 -8.57 -11.37
N VAL A 415 4.10 -9.59 -11.76
CA VAL A 415 4.52 -9.81 -13.15
C VAL A 415 3.32 -10.05 -14.08
N VAL A 416 2.27 -10.71 -13.59
CA VAL A 416 1.09 -11.05 -14.40
C VAL A 416 0.28 -9.79 -14.71
N ALA A 417 0.00 -8.96 -13.71
CA ALA A 417 -0.68 -7.69 -13.92
C ALA A 417 0.18 -6.71 -14.73
N GLY A 418 1.49 -6.68 -14.47
CA GLY A 418 2.40 -5.83 -15.21
C GLY A 418 2.48 -6.19 -16.70
N ARG A 419 2.54 -7.48 -17.06
CA ARG A 419 2.43 -7.92 -18.45
C ARG A 419 1.11 -7.51 -19.10
N TYR A 420 -0.01 -7.65 -18.38
CA TYR A 420 -1.31 -7.21 -18.89
C TYR A 420 -1.33 -5.72 -19.25
N PHE A 421 -0.84 -4.85 -18.36
CA PHE A 421 -0.82 -3.40 -18.63
C PHE A 421 0.15 -3.02 -19.73
N TRP A 422 1.25 -3.75 -19.84
CA TRP A 422 2.17 -3.56 -20.92
C TRP A 422 1.58 -3.92 -22.28
N ASP A 423 0.98 -5.10 -22.41
CA ASP A 423 0.36 -5.54 -23.65
C ASP A 423 -0.69 -4.52 -24.10
N LYS A 424 -1.48 -3.97 -23.16
CA LYS A 424 -2.42 -2.89 -23.43
C LYS A 424 -1.76 -1.58 -23.85
N LEU A 425 -0.65 -1.19 -23.22
CA LEU A 425 0.11 0.01 -23.59
C LEU A 425 0.68 -0.12 -25.01
N HIS A 426 1.20 -1.30 -25.34
CA HIS A 426 1.71 -1.63 -26.66
C HIS A 426 0.62 -1.56 -27.73
N ASP A 427 -0.53 -2.19 -27.48
CA ASP A 427 -1.70 -2.14 -28.38
C ASP A 427 -2.17 -0.70 -28.61
N THR A 428 -2.27 0.10 -27.54
CA THR A 428 -2.62 1.53 -27.63
C THR A 428 -1.62 2.31 -28.49
N LEU A 429 -0.31 2.10 -28.30
CA LEU A 429 0.71 2.79 -29.08
C LEU A 429 0.69 2.39 -30.56
N ARG A 430 0.51 1.10 -30.86
CA ARG A 430 0.33 0.63 -32.25
C ARG A 430 -0.89 1.26 -32.89
N GLU A 431 -2.02 1.30 -32.19
CA GLU A 431 -3.24 1.96 -32.68
C GLU A 431 -2.99 3.45 -32.98
N ILE A 432 -2.26 4.15 -32.11
CA ILE A 432 -1.89 5.56 -32.32
C ILE A 432 -1.03 5.69 -33.58
N ILE A 433 0.02 4.88 -33.71
CA ILE A 433 0.96 4.93 -34.85
C ILE A 433 0.22 4.68 -36.18
N ASP A 434 -0.67 3.69 -36.22
CA ASP A 434 -1.49 3.39 -37.40
C ASP A 434 -2.42 4.55 -37.81
N ARG A 435 -2.72 5.44 -36.86
CA ARG A 435 -3.62 6.60 -37.01
C ARG A 435 -2.91 7.93 -37.07
N ILE A 436 -1.57 7.94 -37.05
CA ILE A 436 -0.77 9.15 -37.28
C ILE A 436 -0.99 9.62 -38.71
N THR A 437 -1.48 10.86 -38.85
CA THR A 437 -1.50 11.62 -40.10
C THR A 437 -0.51 12.78 -40.00
N LEU A 438 0.37 12.88 -40.99
CA LEU A 438 1.43 13.87 -41.03
C LEU A 438 1.13 14.91 -42.09
N ASN A 439 1.20 16.18 -41.71
CA ASN A 439 1.06 17.32 -42.63
C ASN A 439 2.34 18.15 -42.59
N VAL A 440 2.84 18.58 -43.74
CA VAL A 440 3.94 19.54 -43.79
C VAL A 440 3.35 20.95 -43.80
N GLN A 441 3.71 21.78 -42.81
CA GLN A 441 3.30 23.18 -42.78
C GLN A 441 4.48 24.10 -43.10
N PHE A 442 4.24 25.06 -43.97
CA PHE A 442 5.20 26.10 -44.34
C PHE A 442 4.85 27.40 -43.62
N GLY A 443 5.81 27.98 -42.92
CA GLY A 443 5.67 29.28 -42.25
C GLY A 443 6.85 30.17 -42.59
N GLY A 444 6.67 31.10 -43.55
CA GLY A 444 7.73 32.02 -43.97
C GLY A 444 8.96 31.29 -44.51
N SER A 445 10.12 31.46 -43.85
CA SER A 445 11.40 30.82 -44.21
C SER A 445 11.64 29.44 -43.56
N SER A 446 10.66 28.91 -42.82
CA SER A 446 10.78 27.66 -42.05
C SER A 446 9.75 26.61 -42.49
N SER A 447 10.16 25.34 -42.47
CA SER A 447 9.30 24.18 -42.76
C SER A 447 9.15 23.33 -41.50
N TRP A 448 7.92 22.88 -41.22
CA TRP A 448 7.59 22.11 -40.02
C TRP A 448 6.86 20.82 -40.41
N LEU A 449 7.29 19.69 -39.85
CA LEU A 449 6.52 18.46 -39.85
C LEU A 449 5.49 18.55 -38.73
N VAL A 450 4.20 18.45 -39.06
CA VAL A 450 3.10 18.53 -38.09
C VAL A 450 2.41 17.17 -37.99
N VAL A 451 2.43 16.59 -36.79
CA VAL A 451 1.74 15.32 -36.51
C VAL A 451 0.34 15.57 -35.99
N SER A 452 -0.60 14.80 -36.51
CA SER A 452 -1.96 14.71 -35.99
C SER A 452 -2.32 13.23 -35.83
N VAL A 453 -3.18 12.91 -34.87
CA VAL A 453 -3.69 11.54 -34.67
C VAL A 453 -5.20 11.61 -34.72
N ASN A 454 -5.81 10.80 -35.57
CA ASN A 454 -7.27 10.76 -35.68
C ASN A 454 -7.85 9.64 -34.83
N LYS A 455 -8.66 9.98 -33.82
CA LYS A 455 -9.42 9.02 -33.02
C LYS A 455 -10.91 9.24 -33.22
N ASN A 456 -11.67 8.21 -33.61
CA ASN A 456 -13.12 8.28 -33.80
C ASN A 456 -13.57 9.47 -34.68
N ASN A 457 -12.87 9.73 -35.79
CA ASN A 457 -13.10 10.86 -36.69
C ASN A 457 -12.94 12.26 -36.04
N ARG A 458 -12.22 12.37 -34.92
CA ARG A 458 -11.79 13.64 -34.34
C ARG A 458 -10.26 13.68 -34.32
N SER A 459 -9.70 14.80 -34.76
CA SER A 459 -8.27 15.10 -34.59
C SER A 459 -8.00 15.27 -33.10
N GLU A 460 -7.21 14.39 -32.50
CA GLU A 460 -6.67 14.62 -31.16
C GLU A 460 -5.45 15.52 -31.26
N ASN A 461 -5.38 16.51 -30.37
CA ASN A 461 -4.22 17.38 -30.26
C ASN A 461 -3.01 16.55 -29.79
N PHE A 462 -1.98 16.45 -30.64
CA PHE A 462 -0.77 15.70 -30.35
C PHE A 462 -0.05 16.19 -29.08
N GLN A 463 -0.19 17.47 -28.70
CA GLN A 463 0.29 17.95 -27.41
C GLN A 463 -0.37 17.26 -26.23
N ASN A 464 -1.67 16.98 -26.30
CA ASN A 464 -2.38 16.29 -25.22
C ASN A 464 -1.88 14.85 -25.10
N LEU A 465 -1.52 14.22 -26.21
CA LEU A 465 -0.88 12.91 -26.25
C LEU A 465 0.46 12.92 -25.50
N ILE A 466 1.35 13.87 -25.85
CA ILE A 466 2.67 14.00 -25.22
C ILE A 466 2.56 14.36 -23.74
N ARG A 467 1.65 15.28 -23.38
CA ARG A 467 1.37 15.59 -21.97
C ARG A 467 0.82 14.37 -21.22
N GLY A 468 -0.02 13.56 -21.87
CA GLY A 468 -0.56 12.32 -21.33
C GLY A 468 0.49 11.25 -21.04
N LEU A 469 1.61 11.25 -21.77
CA LEU A 469 2.79 10.43 -21.48
C LEU A 469 3.68 11.01 -20.38
N ALA A 470 3.83 12.34 -20.34
CA ALA A 470 4.73 13.00 -19.39
C ALA A 470 4.16 13.09 -17.95
N ALA A 471 2.86 13.33 -17.80
CA ALA A 471 2.20 13.46 -16.50
C ALA A 471 2.34 12.22 -15.59
N PRO A 472 2.06 10.99 -16.04
CA PRO A 472 2.24 9.81 -15.20
C PRO A 472 3.71 9.55 -14.87
N HIS A 473 4.65 9.93 -15.72
CA HIS A 473 6.09 9.81 -15.43
C HIS A 473 6.51 10.71 -14.25
N GLN A 474 6.11 11.98 -14.25
CA GLN A 474 6.36 12.89 -13.12
C GLN A 474 5.78 12.36 -11.80
N GLU A 475 4.60 11.74 -11.88
CA GLU A 475 3.96 11.11 -10.74
C GLU A 475 4.72 9.89 -10.24
N ILE A 476 5.22 9.04 -11.16
CA ILE A 476 6.07 7.89 -10.84
C ILE A 476 7.34 8.35 -10.12
N ASP A 477 8.04 9.36 -10.65
CA ASP A 477 9.26 9.89 -10.04
C ASP A 477 9.04 10.42 -8.62
N ARG A 478 7.87 11.00 -8.37
CA ARG A 478 7.46 11.44 -7.04
C ARG A 478 7.20 10.25 -6.11
N ARG A 479 6.43 9.25 -6.56
CA ARG A 479 6.07 8.06 -5.77
C ARG A 479 7.27 7.17 -5.46
N ARG A 480 8.25 7.08 -6.37
CA ARG A 480 9.49 6.34 -6.15
C ARG A 480 10.26 6.83 -4.92
N ARG A 481 10.16 8.11 -4.57
CA ARG A 481 10.79 8.66 -3.35
C ARG A 481 10.19 8.06 -2.07
N TRP A 482 8.95 7.58 -2.13
CA TRP A 482 8.29 6.92 -1.02
C TRP A 482 8.68 5.45 -0.86
N MET A 483 9.37 4.84 -1.83
CA MET A 483 9.82 3.45 -1.75
C MET A 483 11.16 3.35 -1.00
N GLY A 484 11.45 2.18 -0.41
CA GLY A 484 12.76 1.88 0.15
C GLY A 484 13.79 1.56 -0.93
N ASP A 485 15.07 1.61 -0.56
CA ASP A 485 16.18 1.36 -1.48
C ASP A 485 16.14 -0.06 -2.08
N ALA A 486 15.65 -1.05 -1.31
CA ALA A 486 15.51 -2.43 -1.76
C ALA A 486 14.36 -2.60 -2.77
N GLU A 487 13.16 -2.07 -2.47
CA GLU A 487 12.01 -2.19 -3.39
C GLU A 487 12.22 -1.39 -4.68
N SER A 488 12.81 -0.19 -4.57
CA SER A 488 13.15 0.65 -5.74
C SER A 488 14.24 0.04 -6.63
N SER A 489 14.97 -0.96 -6.13
CA SER A 489 16.06 -1.65 -6.82
C SER A 489 15.68 -3.01 -7.40
N SER A 490 14.41 -3.45 -7.29
CA SER A 490 14.01 -4.69 -7.98
C SER A 490 14.30 -4.58 -9.48
N GLU A 491 14.87 -5.62 -10.06
CA GLU A 491 15.27 -5.64 -11.47
C GLU A 491 14.06 -5.35 -12.38
N TYR A 492 12.92 -5.95 -12.03
CA TYR A 492 11.67 -5.75 -12.75
C TYR A 492 11.21 -4.28 -12.73
N LEU A 493 11.17 -3.62 -11.57
CA LEU A 493 10.78 -2.21 -11.49
C LEU A 493 11.79 -1.29 -12.18
N ARG A 494 13.10 -1.59 -12.08
CA ARG A 494 14.15 -0.83 -12.78
C ARG A 494 13.98 -0.92 -14.29
N ALA A 495 13.70 -2.10 -14.81
CA ALA A 495 13.45 -2.28 -16.23
C ALA A 495 12.19 -1.55 -16.69
N VAL A 496 11.07 -1.70 -15.97
CA VAL A 496 9.83 -0.96 -16.28
C VAL A 496 10.06 0.55 -16.30
N ASN A 497 10.75 1.10 -15.29
CA ASN A 497 11.05 2.53 -15.25
C ASN A 497 11.98 2.99 -16.38
N ARG A 498 12.99 2.19 -16.73
CA ARG A 498 13.87 2.49 -17.86
C ARG A 498 13.06 2.58 -19.14
N VAL A 499 12.25 1.57 -19.43
CA VAL A 499 11.46 1.54 -20.66
C VAL A 499 10.43 2.67 -20.72
N LEU A 500 9.79 3.02 -19.60
CA LEU A 500 8.92 4.19 -19.53
C LEU A 500 9.67 5.51 -19.79
N THR A 501 10.92 5.61 -19.33
CA THR A 501 11.80 6.77 -19.57
C THR A 501 12.25 6.83 -21.03
N ASP A 502 12.60 5.69 -21.63
CA ASP A 502 13.00 5.59 -23.03
C ASP A 502 11.81 5.91 -23.94
N LEU A 503 10.60 5.44 -23.61
CA LEU A 503 9.37 5.79 -24.30
C LEU A 503 9.11 7.30 -24.25
N GLN A 504 9.23 7.91 -23.06
CA GLN A 504 9.07 9.36 -22.91
C GLN A 504 10.10 10.13 -23.74
N SER A 505 11.36 9.72 -23.68
CA SER A 505 12.47 10.35 -24.41
C SER A 505 12.28 10.22 -25.92
N ALA A 506 11.86 9.04 -26.40
CA ALA A 506 11.54 8.81 -27.79
C ALA A 506 10.43 9.76 -28.27
N MET A 507 9.38 9.94 -27.46
CA MET A 507 8.24 10.78 -27.81
C MET A 507 8.49 12.30 -27.65
N GLN A 508 9.54 12.70 -26.92
CA GLN A 508 9.82 14.11 -26.59
C GLN A 508 10.11 15.00 -27.80
N ILE A 509 10.56 14.42 -28.91
CA ILE A 509 10.82 15.15 -30.16
C ILE A 509 9.58 15.91 -30.67
N TRP A 510 8.39 15.43 -30.33
CA TRP A 510 7.12 16.00 -30.75
C TRP A 510 6.52 16.99 -29.74
N SER A 511 7.26 17.38 -28.70
CA SER A 511 6.76 18.19 -27.59
C SER A 511 6.33 19.62 -27.97
N ASN A 512 6.89 20.20 -29.04
CA ASN A 512 6.57 21.55 -29.50
C ASN A 512 5.34 21.56 -30.43
N VAL A 513 4.12 21.45 -29.87
CA VAL A 513 2.87 21.48 -30.68
C VAL A 513 2.73 20.31 -31.67
N GLY A 514 3.45 19.20 -31.47
CA GLY A 514 3.53 18.16 -32.49
C GLY A 514 4.24 18.63 -33.76
N GLN A 515 5.03 19.71 -33.66
CA GLN A 515 5.81 20.28 -34.75
C GLN A 515 7.29 20.04 -34.51
N VAL A 516 8.00 19.58 -35.53
CA VAL A 516 9.45 19.40 -35.52
C VAL A 516 10.03 19.87 -36.85
N ALA A 517 11.22 20.46 -36.81
CA ALA A 517 11.93 20.74 -38.06
C ALA A 517 12.37 19.42 -38.71
N PRO A 518 12.22 19.27 -40.04
CA PRO A 518 12.75 18.14 -40.82
C PRO A 518 14.15 17.67 -40.44
N SER A 519 15.08 18.60 -40.28
CA SER A 519 16.48 18.33 -39.94
C SER A 519 16.61 17.69 -38.56
N ASP A 520 15.84 18.19 -37.59
CA ASP A 520 15.88 17.73 -36.20
C ASP A 520 15.26 16.34 -36.08
N TYR A 521 14.18 16.08 -36.83
CA TYR A 521 13.58 14.76 -36.96
C TYR A 521 14.55 13.75 -37.57
N ALA A 522 15.17 14.09 -38.70
CA ALA A 522 16.12 13.22 -39.38
C ALA A 522 17.38 12.94 -38.53
N ALA A 523 17.83 13.92 -37.75
CA ALA A 523 18.93 13.75 -36.81
C ALA A 523 18.55 12.83 -35.64
N ALA A 524 17.36 13.01 -35.07
CA ALA A 524 16.91 12.24 -33.92
C ALA A 524 16.50 10.79 -34.23
N ARG A 525 16.06 10.50 -35.47
CA ARG A 525 15.66 9.16 -35.93
C ARG A 525 16.66 8.50 -36.87
N GLN A 526 17.90 8.99 -36.89
CA GLN A 526 18.88 8.64 -37.90
C GLN A 526 19.14 7.13 -38.04
N GLN A 527 19.01 6.37 -36.96
CA GLN A 527 19.28 4.92 -36.93
C GLN A 527 18.05 4.09 -37.33
N GLU A 528 16.84 4.64 -37.17
CA GLU A 528 15.57 3.97 -37.37
C GLU A 528 14.91 4.31 -38.72
N ILE A 529 15.40 5.35 -39.41
CA ILE A 529 14.96 5.69 -40.77
C ILE A 529 15.47 4.62 -41.76
N PRO A 530 14.58 4.00 -42.56
CA PRO A 530 14.97 3.12 -43.66
C PRO A 530 16.00 3.79 -44.60
N GLY A 531 17.05 3.07 -44.99
CA GLY A 531 18.21 3.64 -45.69
C GLY A 531 17.89 4.32 -47.03
N ASP A 532 16.81 3.88 -47.69
CA ASP A 532 16.20 4.44 -48.89
C ASP A 532 15.41 5.74 -48.63
N LEU A 533 14.80 5.89 -47.45
CA LEU A 533 14.07 7.11 -47.05
C LEU A 533 14.99 8.22 -46.52
N LYS A 534 16.17 7.91 -45.99
CA LYS A 534 17.05 8.93 -45.40
C LYS A 534 17.49 10.01 -46.39
N GLY A 535 17.83 9.59 -47.61
CA GLY A 535 18.15 10.50 -48.72
C GLY A 535 16.88 11.17 -49.26
N GLU A 536 15.81 10.41 -49.49
CA GLU A 536 14.58 10.96 -50.05
C GLU A 536 13.85 11.97 -49.14
N ILE A 537 13.76 11.74 -47.83
CA ILE A 537 13.09 12.64 -46.88
C ILE A 537 13.78 13.99 -46.87
N LEU A 538 15.11 14.01 -46.70
CA LEU A 538 15.90 15.24 -46.66
C LEU A 538 15.86 15.96 -48.02
N ASP A 539 16.06 15.23 -49.11
CA ASP A 539 16.08 15.78 -50.47
C ASP A 539 14.68 16.28 -50.90
N LYS A 540 13.59 15.61 -50.49
CA LYS A 540 12.20 16.05 -50.73
C LYS A 540 11.83 17.26 -49.85
N LEU A 541 12.30 17.34 -48.60
CA LEU A 541 12.07 18.48 -47.71
C LEU A 541 12.90 19.72 -48.12
N ASP A 542 14.11 19.53 -48.65
CA ASP A 542 14.91 20.62 -49.22
C ASP A 542 14.29 21.15 -50.54
N ARG A 543 13.81 20.28 -51.43
CA ARG A 543 13.09 20.69 -52.66
C ARG A 543 11.80 21.46 -52.37
N LEU A 544 11.11 21.14 -51.28
CA LEU A 544 9.93 21.87 -50.80
C LEU A 544 10.26 23.30 -50.39
N ARG A 545 11.41 23.49 -49.72
CA ARG A 545 11.92 24.81 -49.33
C ARG A 545 12.28 25.68 -50.54
N GLU A 546 12.78 25.07 -51.62
CA GLU A 546 13.18 25.77 -52.84
C GLU A 546 12.00 26.20 -53.73
N LYS A 547 10.90 25.43 -53.75
CA LYS A 547 9.80 25.66 -54.70
C LYS A 547 8.69 26.57 -54.21
N ASN A 548 8.57 26.82 -52.90
CA ASN A 548 7.43 27.58 -52.34
C ASN A 548 6.06 27.07 -52.84
N SER A 549 5.99 25.79 -53.27
CA SER A 549 4.86 25.25 -54.02
C SER A 549 3.93 24.48 -53.09
N GLU A 550 2.68 24.91 -53.05
CA GLU A 550 1.63 24.42 -52.14
C GLU A 550 1.11 23.00 -52.41
N SER A 551 1.63 22.23 -53.38
CA SER A 551 1.04 20.92 -53.68
C SER A 551 2.05 19.81 -53.93
N TRP A 552 2.00 18.79 -53.09
CA TRP A 552 2.50 17.45 -53.39
C TRP A 552 1.51 16.69 -54.30
N SER A 553 1.96 15.59 -54.88
CA SER A 553 1.05 14.56 -55.40
C SER A 553 0.60 13.65 -54.24
N ASP A 554 -0.65 13.17 -54.27
CA ASP A 554 -1.19 12.22 -53.28
C ASP A 554 -0.30 10.97 -53.08
N VAL A 555 0.49 10.60 -54.10
CA VAL A 555 1.36 9.41 -54.07
C VAL A 555 2.62 9.68 -53.25
N ASP A 556 3.22 10.85 -53.42
CA ASP A 556 4.42 11.23 -52.68
C ASP A 556 4.10 11.38 -51.18
N GLU A 557 2.95 11.97 -50.84
CA GLU A 557 2.53 12.17 -49.44
C GLU A 557 2.34 10.84 -48.73
N ARG A 558 1.70 9.88 -49.41
CA ARG A 558 1.50 8.53 -48.88
C ARG A 558 2.80 7.77 -48.67
N GLN A 559 3.79 7.92 -49.55
CA GLN A 559 5.10 7.27 -49.38
C GLN A 559 5.88 7.86 -48.20
N LEU A 560 5.89 9.19 -48.08
CA LEU A 560 6.50 9.88 -46.95
C LEU A 560 5.82 9.49 -45.63
N GLU A 561 4.49 9.48 -45.61
CA GLU A 561 3.70 9.08 -44.44
C GLU A 561 3.98 7.62 -44.05
N GLN A 562 4.01 6.69 -45.02
CA GLN A 562 4.33 5.28 -44.76
C GLN A 562 5.74 5.08 -44.20
N GLY A 563 6.75 5.76 -44.75
CA GLY A 563 8.12 5.61 -44.26
C GLY A 563 8.34 6.27 -42.88
N LEU A 564 7.66 7.37 -42.59
CA LEU A 564 7.66 7.98 -41.26
C LEU A 564 6.93 7.12 -40.24
N ARG A 565 5.76 6.55 -40.58
CA ARG A 565 5.07 5.54 -39.74
C ARG A 565 5.97 4.33 -39.48
N GLY A 566 6.66 3.82 -40.50
CA GLY A 566 7.63 2.73 -40.35
C GLY A 566 8.79 3.08 -39.42
N THR A 567 9.28 4.32 -39.48
CA THR A 567 10.33 4.84 -38.60
C THR A 567 9.86 4.89 -37.14
N GLU A 568 8.71 5.51 -36.87
CA GLU A 568 8.17 5.59 -35.49
C GLU A 568 7.80 4.19 -34.96
N GLN A 569 7.28 3.29 -35.80
CA GLN A 569 7.05 1.90 -35.41
C GLN A 569 8.35 1.18 -35.04
N ALA A 570 9.46 1.42 -35.75
CA ALA A 570 10.76 0.86 -35.42
C ALA A 570 11.30 1.40 -34.08
N VAL A 571 11.14 2.71 -33.82
CA VAL A 571 11.51 3.35 -32.55
C VAL A 571 10.74 2.72 -31.39
N ILE A 572 9.41 2.62 -31.51
CA ILE A 572 8.58 1.99 -30.48
C ILE A 572 8.94 0.52 -30.32
N ASN A 573 9.07 -0.27 -31.39
CA ASN A 573 9.46 -1.67 -31.28
C ASN A 573 10.82 -1.84 -30.57
N LYS A 574 11.79 -0.96 -30.80
CA LYS A 574 13.09 -0.97 -30.12
C LYS A 574 12.97 -0.71 -28.61
N VAL A 575 12.13 0.25 -28.21
CA VAL A 575 11.82 0.50 -26.79
C VAL A 575 11.15 -0.72 -26.15
N PHE A 576 10.33 -1.45 -26.92
CA PHE A 576 9.54 -2.56 -26.39
C PHE A 576 10.33 -3.87 -26.27
N GLN A 577 11.40 -4.04 -27.05
CA GLN A 577 12.23 -5.25 -27.04
C GLN A 577 12.80 -5.61 -25.66
N GLU A 578 13.20 -4.63 -24.84
CA GLU A 578 13.82 -4.89 -23.53
C GLU A 578 12.84 -5.57 -22.55
N LEU A 579 11.60 -5.09 -22.48
CA LEU A 579 10.57 -5.67 -21.61
C LEU A 579 10.01 -6.99 -22.15
N ASP A 580 9.88 -7.11 -23.48
CA ASP A 580 9.47 -8.36 -24.12
C ASP A 580 10.49 -9.50 -23.85
N GLN A 581 11.78 -9.18 -23.77
CA GLN A 581 12.82 -10.12 -23.34
C GLN A 581 12.62 -10.56 -21.89
N LEU A 582 12.35 -9.62 -20.98
CA LEU A 582 12.09 -9.93 -19.56
C LEU A 582 10.88 -10.86 -19.33
N TRP A 583 9.83 -10.77 -20.17
CA TRP A 583 8.74 -11.76 -20.12
C TRP A 583 9.03 -13.03 -20.91
N GLY A 584 9.84 -12.95 -21.96
CA GLY A 584 10.26 -14.10 -22.76
C GLY A 584 11.10 -15.10 -21.96
N GLU A 585 11.96 -14.60 -21.06
CA GLU A 585 12.77 -15.41 -20.15
C GLU A 585 11.96 -16.01 -18.98
N ASN A 586 10.83 -15.39 -18.62
CA ASN A 586 9.94 -15.83 -17.53
C ASN A 586 8.75 -16.71 -18.00
N ARG A 587 8.85 -17.39 -19.15
CA ARG A 587 7.77 -18.24 -19.69
C ARG A 587 7.45 -19.51 -18.86
N GLU A 588 8.20 -19.81 -17.80
CA GLU A 588 8.05 -21.04 -17.00
C GLU A 588 7.49 -20.83 -15.56
N LEU A 589 6.91 -19.66 -15.25
CA LEU A 589 6.10 -19.45 -14.04
C LEU A 589 4.62 -19.27 -14.40
#